data_AF-A0A2U9S894-F1
#
_entry.id   AF-A0A2U9S894-F1
#
_cell.length_a   1.000
_cell.length_b   1.000
_cell.length_c   1.000
_cell.angle_alpha   90.00
_cell.angle_beta   90.00
_cell.angle_gamma   90.00
#
_symmetry.space_group_name_H-M   'P 1'
#
loop_
_entity.id
_entity.type
_entity.pdbx_description
1 polymer ?
#
loop_
_entity_poly.entity_id
_entity_poly.type
_entity_poly.pdbx_seq_one_letter_code
_entity_poly.pdbx_strand_id
1 'polypeptide(L)'
;MVTSAPLSLIRERVRDCRDPILDTEVLLDNHSPEPYCLGPFADLVRDPDGQLLREEIDVPIRAVVALGRGDGLLGNRDTWRTIIDRGLHGNGWTHDVFDYFDGEICDRYFPADGANGILELYSVGGAVQCGNGNHRLAGAIGWIASTRPHDPVLRKARVYVGPVLPGIIASILALRSPGTEMACAAGFTGRGTETFLRVRQGRDVKTYAVRDGVLEQRFDWRESDGSQRRPIDHEGAWHWWTLPDQVLNAWADAGWLDRQIRSLPVAPCAA
;
A
#
# COMPACT_ATOMS: atom_id res chain seq x y z
N MET A 1 -14.78 -38.25 -0.21
CA MET A 1 -14.41 -37.11 -1.07
C MET A 1 -13.00 -36.70 -0.68
N VAL A 2 -12.06 -36.69 -1.61
CA VAL A 2 -10.71 -36.17 -1.34
C VAL A 2 -10.87 -34.65 -1.30
N THR A 3 -10.77 -34.05 -0.13
CA THR A 3 -10.77 -32.59 -0.02
C THR A 3 -9.45 -32.08 -0.59
N SER A 4 -9.51 -31.22 -1.60
CA SER A 4 -8.33 -30.54 -2.14
C SER A 4 -7.63 -29.76 -1.02
N ALA A 5 -6.30 -29.73 -1.01
CA ALA A 5 -5.57 -28.88 -0.08
C ALA A 5 -6.06 -27.42 -0.21
N PRO A 6 -6.20 -26.66 0.90
CA PRO A 6 -6.79 -25.31 0.86
C PRO A 6 -6.17 -24.37 -0.17
N LEU A 7 -4.84 -24.38 -0.30
CA LEU A 7 -4.15 -23.59 -1.33
C LEU A 7 -4.52 -23.99 -2.76
N SER A 8 -4.70 -25.29 -3.03
CA SER A 8 -5.14 -25.75 -4.35
C SER A 8 -6.52 -25.22 -4.69
N LEU A 9 -7.45 -25.21 -3.71
CA LEU A 9 -8.78 -24.64 -3.90
C LEU A 9 -8.73 -23.12 -4.15
N ILE A 10 -7.90 -22.40 -3.40
CA ILE A 10 -7.71 -20.95 -3.63
C ILE A 10 -7.19 -20.70 -5.04
N ARG A 11 -6.18 -21.45 -5.49
CA ARG A 11 -5.62 -21.31 -6.84
C ARG A 11 -6.62 -21.63 -7.94
N GLU A 12 -7.42 -22.67 -7.76
CA GLU A 12 -8.51 -23.02 -8.67
C GLU A 12 -9.50 -21.87 -8.80
N ARG A 13 -10.01 -21.35 -7.67
CA ARG A 13 -10.94 -20.23 -7.68
C ARG A 13 -10.34 -18.95 -8.25
N VAL A 14 -9.09 -18.65 -7.93
CA VAL A 14 -8.38 -17.50 -8.49
C VAL A 14 -8.28 -17.64 -10.00
N ARG A 15 -7.93 -18.81 -10.54
CA ARG A 15 -7.83 -19.06 -11.99
C ARG A 15 -9.11 -18.69 -12.74
N ASP A 16 -10.26 -19.01 -12.16
CA ASP A 16 -11.57 -18.76 -12.76
C ASP A 16 -12.13 -17.36 -12.45
N CYS A 17 -11.56 -16.67 -11.45
CA CYS A 17 -11.99 -15.34 -11.03
C CYS A 17 -11.52 -14.24 -11.98
N ARG A 18 -12.46 -13.35 -12.35
CA ARG A 18 -12.27 -12.18 -13.23
C ARG A 18 -12.22 -10.85 -12.48
N ASP A 19 -12.14 -10.87 -11.15
CA ASP A 19 -12.02 -9.64 -10.37
C ASP A 19 -10.69 -8.94 -10.71
N PRO A 20 -10.72 -7.67 -11.18
CA PRO A 20 -9.53 -6.96 -11.60
C PRO A 20 -8.52 -6.73 -10.48
N ILE A 21 -8.92 -6.84 -9.20
CA ILE A 21 -7.96 -6.75 -8.10
C ILE A 21 -6.86 -7.81 -8.22
N LEU A 22 -7.19 -9.00 -8.71
CA LEU A 22 -6.24 -10.09 -8.86
C LEU A 22 -5.16 -9.77 -9.91
N ASP A 23 -5.46 -8.88 -10.85
CA ASP A 23 -4.56 -8.47 -11.93
C ASP A 23 -3.86 -7.14 -11.64
N THR A 24 -4.02 -6.61 -10.42
CA THR A 24 -3.30 -5.42 -9.95
C THR A 24 -1.91 -5.82 -9.45
N GLU A 25 -0.89 -5.03 -9.81
CA GLU A 25 0.48 -5.21 -9.32
C GLU A 25 0.52 -5.06 -7.79
N VAL A 26 1.46 -5.73 -7.13
CA VAL A 26 1.67 -5.61 -5.69
C VAL A 26 3.06 -5.05 -5.45
N LEU A 27 3.15 -4.06 -4.56
CA LEU A 27 4.45 -3.57 -4.12
C LEU A 27 5.06 -4.62 -3.19
N LEU A 28 6.18 -5.20 -3.60
CA LEU A 28 6.91 -6.23 -2.84
C LEU A 28 8.29 -5.71 -2.42
N ASP A 29 8.56 -5.66 -1.12
CA ASP A 29 9.91 -5.41 -0.61
C ASP A 29 10.78 -6.67 -0.77
N ASN A 30 11.45 -6.83 -1.91
CA ASN A 30 12.24 -8.04 -2.21
C ASN A 30 13.76 -7.79 -2.25
N HIS A 31 14.25 -6.78 -1.53
CA HIS A 31 15.67 -6.37 -1.55
C HIS A 31 16.19 -5.98 -2.96
N SER A 32 15.31 -5.65 -3.90
CA SER A 32 15.69 -4.98 -5.15
C SER A 32 16.27 -3.59 -4.85
N PRO A 33 17.22 -3.08 -5.66
CA PRO A 33 17.68 -1.69 -5.57
C PRO A 33 16.57 -0.65 -5.73
N GLU A 34 15.40 -1.04 -6.27
CA GLU A 34 14.17 -0.26 -6.26
C GLU A 34 13.28 -0.71 -5.09
N PRO A 35 13.09 0.08 -4.00
CA PRO A 35 12.13 -0.24 -2.96
C PRO A 35 10.70 -0.20 -3.50
N TYR A 36 10.17 -1.38 -3.83
CA TYR A 36 8.76 -1.61 -4.06
C TYR A 36 8.03 -1.85 -2.73
N CYS A 37 8.19 -0.95 -1.76
CA CYS A 37 7.39 -0.94 -0.54
C CYS A 37 6.60 0.37 -0.44
N LEU A 38 5.63 0.46 0.48
CA LEU A 38 4.83 1.68 0.65
C LEU A 38 5.65 2.82 1.28
N GLY A 39 6.81 2.52 1.90
CA GLY A 39 7.62 3.47 2.68
C GLY A 39 7.91 4.80 1.97
N PRO A 40 8.58 4.80 0.80
CA PRO A 40 8.91 6.02 0.07
C PRO A 40 7.69 6.88 -0.31
N PHE A 41 6.54 6.23 -0.54
CA PHE A 41 5.29 6.92 -0.87
C PHE A 41 4.56 7.40 0.38
N ALA A 42 4.66 6.67 1.49
CA ALA A 42 4.16 7.11 2.77
C ALA A 42 4.87 8.37 3.25
N ASP A 43 6.18 8.47 3.04
CA ASP A 43 6.98 9.63 3.44
C ASP A 43 6.64 10.92 2.66
N LEU A 44 5.97 10.81 1.50
CA LEU A 44 5.43 11.99 0.80
C LEU A 44 4.28 12.63 1.57
N VAL A 45 3.45 11.83 2.21
CA VAL A 45 2.14 12.25 2.72
C VAL A 45 2.05 12.18 4.23
N ARG A 46 3.04 11.61 4.92
CA ARG A 46 3.04 11.43 6.36
C ARG A 46 3.06 12.79 7.07
N ASP A 47 2.22 12.91 8.08
CA ASP A 47 2.31 14.01 9.05
C ASP A 47 3.35 13.63 10.12
N PRO A 48 4.49 14.35 10.22
CA PRO A 48 5.55 14.02 11.17
C PRO A 48 5.15 14.23 12.63
N ASP A 49 4.13 15.06 12.89
CA ASP A 49 3.67 15.40 14.24
C ASP A 49 2.50 14.51 14.70
N GLY A 50 1.92 13.75 13.78
CA GLY A 50 0.79 12.88 14.08
C GLY A 50 1.18 11.60 14.82
N GLN A 51 0.19 10.99 15.47
CA GLN A 51 0.37 9.71 16.17
C GLN A 51 -0.11 8.54 15.32
N LEU A 52 0.61 7.42 15.43
CA LEU A 52 0.18 6.14 14.89
C LEU A 52 -0.97 5.59 15.74
N LEU A 53 -2.12 5.35 15.12
CA LEU A 53 -3.26 4.71 15.79
C LEU A 53 -3.23 3.21 15.52
N ARG A 54 -3.70 2.40 16.48
CA ARG A 54 -3.89 0.96 16.30
C ARG A 54 -5.38 0.67 16.41
N GLU A 55 -5.96 0.13 15.35
CA GLU A 55 -7.40 -0.13 15.27
C GLU A 55 -7.71 -1.54 14.72
N GLU A 56 -8.91 -2.03 15.01
CA GLU A 56 -9.47 -3.26 14.44
C GLU A 56 -10.65 -2.92 13.53
N ILE A 57 -10.38 -2.79 12.25
CA ILE A 57 -11.31 -2.23 11.26
C ILE A 57 -11.45 -3.12 10.03
N ASP A 58 -12.55 -2.95 9.31
CA ASP A 58 -12.72 -3.64 8.04
C ASP A 58 -11.87 -2.96 6.96
N VAL A 59 -11.08 -3.76 6.23
CA VAL A 59 -10.17 -3.26 5.19
C VAL A 59 -10.62 -3.79 3.84
N PRO A 60 -11.03 -2.92 2.90
CA PRO A 60 -11.27 -3.33 1.52
C PRO A 60 -10.00 -3.95 0.93
N ILE A 61 -10.09 -5.12 0.31
CA ILE A 61 -8.88 -5.77 -0.25
C ILE A 61 -8.21 -4.91 -1.32
N ARG A 62 -8.97 -4.04 -2.01
CA ARG A 62 -8.44 -3.06 -2.97
C ARG A 62 -7.57 -1.97 -2.36
N ALA A 63 -7.67 -1.74 -1.05
CA ALA A 63 -6.81 -0.81 -0.34
C ALA A 63 -5.42 -1.41 -0.07
N VAL A 64 -5.29 -2.74 -0.12
CA VAL A 64 -4.03 -3.45 0.10
C VAL A 64 -3.20 -3.41 -1.17
N VAL A 65 -2.17 -2.58 -1.17
CA VAL A 65 -1.32 -2.31 -2.35
C VAL A 65 0.10 -2.87 -2.21
N ALA A 66 0.49 -3.31 -1.02
CA ALA A 66 1.86 -3.68 -0.72
C ALA A 66 1.99 -4.85 0.28
N LEU A 67 3.08 -5.60 0.15
CA LEU A 67 3.57 -6.57 1.12
C LEU A 67 4.93 -6.10 1.67
N GLY A 68 5.04 -6.00 2.99
CA GLY A 68 6.13 -5.26 3.65
C GLY A 68 7.36 -6.05 4.03
N ARG A 69 7.49 -7.32 3.62
CA ARG A 69 8.64 -8.17 3.96
C ARG A 69 9.07 -8.98 2.75
N GLY A 70 10.39 -9.09 2.55
CA GLY A 70 10.98 -10.02 1.60
C GLY A 70 10.95 -11.44 2.13
N ASP A 71 9.80 -12.10 2.06
CA ASP A 71 9.61 -13.48 2.54
C ASP A 71 9.58 -14.54 1.42
N GLY A 72 10.08 -14.18 0.23
CA GLY A 72 10.22 -15.11 -0.90
C GLY A 72 8.98 -15.23 -1.79
N LEU A 73 7.97 -14.38 -1.58
CA LEU A 73 6.80 -14.25 -2.47
C LEU A 73 7.18 -13.55 -3.79
N LEU A 74 7.75 -14.29 -4.75
CA LEU A 74 8.08 -13.84 -6.12
C LEU A 74 8.74 -12.44 -6.24
N GLY A 75 8.77 -11.87 -7.45
CA GLY A 75 9.65 -10.77 -7.86
C GLY A 75 8.97 -9.41 -7.99
N ASN A 76 9.66 -8.43 -8.60
CA ASN A 76 9.13 -7.09 -8.82
C ASN A 76 7.95 -7.11 -9.81
N ARG A 77 6.92 -6.30 -9.54
CA ARG A 77 5.74 -6.08 -10.41
C ARG A 77 4.87 -7.31 -10.65
N ASP A 78 4.93 -8.29 -9.75
CA ASP A 78 3.97 -9.39 -9.79
C ASP A 78 2.58 -8.90 -9.36
N THR A 79 1.55 -9.50 -9.98
CA THR A 79 0.15 -9.27 -9.59
C THR A 79 -0.25 -10.19 -8.44
N TRP A 80 -1.35 -9.87 -7.76
CA TRP A 80 -1.94 -10.78 -6.76
C TRP A 80 -2.14 -12.19 -7.32
N ARG A 81 -2.65 -12.30 -8.55
CA ARG A 81 -2.84 -13.59 -9.24
C ARG A 81 -1.54 -14.36 -9.37
N THR A 82 -0.47 -13.71 -9.82
CA THR A 82 0.84 -14.35 -9.97
C THR A 82 1.41 -14.78 -8.62
N ILE A 83 1.32 -13.93 -7.60
CA ILE A 83 1.74 -14.24 -6.22
C ILE A 83 1.01 -15.47 -5.69
N ILE A 84 -0.31 -15.55 -5.86
CA ILE A 84 -1.11 -16.67 -5.36
C ILE A 84 -0.81 -17.97 -6.14
N ASP A 85 -0.70 -17.88 -7.46
CA ASP A 85 -0.47 -19.05 -8.33
C ASP A 85 0.93 -19.64 -8.11
N ARG A 86 1.96 -18.80 -7.97
CA ARG A 86 3.36 -19.26 -8.00
C ARG A 86 4.15 -19.01 -6.71
N GLY A 87 3.85 -17.93 -5.99
CA GLY A 87 4.61 -17.50 -4.80
C GLY A 87 4.13 -18.11 -3.50
N LEU A 88 2.82 -18.31 -3.37
CA LEU A 88 2.23 -18.74 -2.11
C LEU A 88 2.58 -20.20 -1.78
N HIS A 89 3.17 -20.40 -0.60
CA HIS A 89 3.42 -21.72 -0.03
C HIS A 89 2.40 -21.98 1.10
N GLY A 90 1.54 -22.99 0.92
CA GLY A 90 0.40 -23.31 1.79
C GLY A 90 0.76 -24.31 2.89
N ASN A 91 2.00 -24.25 3.40
CA ASN A 91 2.51 -25.21 4.36
C ASN A 91 1.68 -25.15 5.66
N GLY A 92 1.18 -26.30 6.11
CA GLY A 92 0.38 -26.40 7.33
C GLY A 92 -1.06 -25.89 7.20
N TRP A 93 -1.53 -25.49 6.00
CA TRP A 93 -2.88 -24.95 5.84
C TRP A 93 -3.91 -26.08 5.90
N THR A 94 -4.83 -26.01 6.88
CA THR A 94 -6.05 -26.83 6.95
C THR A 94 -7.25 -26.05 6.42
N HIS A 95 -8.43 -26.67 6.35
CA HIS A 95 -9.64 -25.95 5.91
C HIS A 95 -10.05 -24.82 6.87
N ASP A 96 -9.54 -24.81 8.10
CA ASP A 96 -9.81 -23.77 9.10
C ASP A 96 -9.29 -22.39 8.64
N VAL A 97 -8.39 -22.34 7.66
CA VAL A 97 -7.96 -21.07 7.04
C VAL A 97 -9.13 -20.34 6.37
N PHE A 98 -10.14 -21.05 5.88
CA PHE A 98 -11.33 -20.41 5.29
C PHE A 98 -12.16 -19.71 6.35
N ASP A 99 -12.35 -20.35 7.53
CA ASP A 99 -13.01 -19.72 8.69
C ASP A 99 -12.20 -18.52 9.22
N TYR A 100 -10.88 -18.55 9.07
CA TYR A 100 -10.03 -17.38 9.33
C TYR A 100 -10.28 -16.26 8.33
N PHE A 101 -10.34 -16.57 7.02
CA PHE A 101 -10.54 -15.57 5.98
C PHE A 101 -11.94 -14.96 5.99
N ASP A 102 -12.98 -15.75 6.28
CA ASP A 102 -14.38 -15.31 6.28
C ASP A 102 -14.86 -14.72 7.61
N GLY A 103 -14.14 -15.00 8.69
CA GLY A 103 -14.39 -14.46 10.02
C GLY A 103 -13.75 -13.09 10.25
N GLU A 104 -13.98 -12.58 11.46
CA GLU A 104 -13.24 -11.44 11.99
C GLU A 104 -11.80 -11.89 12.34
N ILE A 105 -10.81 -11.11 11.91
CA ILE A 105 -9.40 -11.44 12.07
C ILE A 105 -8.92 -11.04 13.48
N CYS A 106 -9.15 -9.79 13.88
CA CYS A 106 -8.74 -9.20 15.15
C CYS A 106 -7.30 -9.63 15.54
N ASP A 107 -7.17 -10.24 16.71
CA ASP A 107 -5.93 -10.76 17.28
C ASP A 107 -5.80 -12.29 17.10
N ARG A 108 -6.55 -12.89 16.17
CA ARG A 108 -6.49 -14.33 15.93
C ARG A 108 -5.18 -14.71 15.25
N TYR A 109 -4.59 -15.78 15.76
CA TYR A 109 -3.51 -16.48 15.08
C TYR A 109 -4.03 -17.17 13.83
N PHE A 110 -3.17 -17.27 12.81
CA PHE A 110 -3.51 -17.96 11.59
C PHE A 110 -3.45 -19.48 11.82
N PRO A 111 -4.47 -20.25 11.41
CA PRO A 111 -4.57 -21.68 11.72
C PRO A 111 -3.73 -22.51 10.73
N ALA A 112 -2.41 -22.35 10.82
CA ALA A 112 -1.47 -23.18 10.10
C ALA A 112 -0.23 -23.45 10.95
N ASP A 113 0.27 -24.68 10.90
CA ASP A 113 1.49 -25.08 11.61
C ASP A 113 2.68 -24.20 11.18
N GLY A 114 3.39 -23.66 12.16
CA GLY A 114 4.53 -22.76 11.94
C GLY A 114 4.17 -21.31 11.61
N ALA A 115 2.89 -20.95 11.56
CA ALA A 115 2.48 -19.55 11.43
C ALA A 115 2.79 -18.77 12.72
N ASN A 116 3.61 -17.74 12.62
CA ASN A 116 3.99 -16.88 13.75
C ASN A 116 3.25 -15.55 13.73
N GLY A 117 2.83 -15.09 14.91
CA GLY A 117 2.13 -13.82 15.11
C GLY A 117 0.77 -13.74 14.43
N ILE A 118 0.14 -12.57 14.54
CA ILE A 118 -1.16 -12.25 13.94
C ILE A 118 -0.98 -11.53 12.60
N LEU A 119 -2.06 -11.38 11.80
CA LEU A 119 -2.02 -10.50 10.63
C LEU A 119 -1.93 -9.05 11.11
N GLU A 120 -0.95 -8.30 10.60
CA GLU A 120 -0.81 -6.87 10.90
C GLU A 120 -0.74 -6.08 9.59
N LEU A 121 -1.50 -4.99 9.51
CA LEU A 121 -1.55 -4.10 8.36
C LEU A 121 -1.10 -2.70 8.77
N TYR A 122 -0.51 -1.96 7.85
CA TYR A 122 -0.13 -0.55 8.01
C TYR A 122 -0.88 0.27 6.95
N SER A 123 -1.61 1.30 7.36
CA SER A 123 -2.34 2.20 6.45
C SER A 123 -1.73 3.58 6.46
N VAL A 124 -1.54 4.18 5.27
CA VAL A 124 -1.14 5.58 5.11
C VAL A 124 -2.00 6.21 4.03
N GLY A 125 -2.92 7.09 4.44
CA GLY A 125 -3.81 7.81 3.52
C GLY A 125 -4.79 6.89 2.79
N GLY A 126 -5.15 5.73 3.36
CA GLY A 126 -6.02 4.74 2.71
C GLY A 126 -5.29 3.68 1.90
N ALA A 127 -4.00 3.85 1.61
CA ALA A 127 -3.14 2.81 1.04
C ALA A 127 -2.63 1.89 2.16
N VAL A 128 -2.76 0.57 1.97
CA VAL A 128 -2.46 -0.44 2.99
C VAL A 128 -1.33 -1.35 2.56
N GLN A 129 -0.39 -1.57 3.48
CA GLN A 129 0.71 -2.52 3.37
C GLN A 129 0.56 -3.63 4.41
N CYS A 130 0.94 -4.86 4.06
CA CYS A 130 1.13 -5.93 5.04
C CYS A 130 2.36 -5.69 5.92
N GLY A 131 2.17 -5.66 7.23
CA GLY A 131 3.24 -5.62 8.23
C GLY A 131 3.75 -6.99 8.63
N ASN A 132 2.81 -7.92 8.85
CA ASN A 132 3.12 -9.30 9.19
C ASN A 132 2.11 -10.25 8.55
N GLY A 133 2.60 -11.36 7.98
CA GLY A 133 1.76 -12.40 7.39
C GLY A 133 1.44 -12.23 5.90
N ASN A 134 2.44 -11.93 5.05
CA ASN A 134 2.19 -11.75 3.61
C ASN A 134 1.52 -12.97 2.97
N HIS A 135 1.97 -14.19 3.31
CA HIS A 135 1.39 -15.42 2.76
C HIS A 135 -0.10 -15.57 3.08
N ARG A 136 -0.49 -15.38 4.36
CA ARG A 136 -1.90 -15.47 4.77
C ARG A 136 -2.73 -14.34 4.17
N LEU A 137 -2.17 -13.14 4.02
CA LEU A 137 -2.85 -12.03 3.36
C LEU A 137 -3.09 -12.29 1.87
N ALA A 138 -2.09 -12.80 1.15
CA ALA A 138 -2.23 -13.18 -0.25
C ALA A 138 -3.30 -14.28 -0.43
N GLY A 139 -3.29 -15.29 0.45
CA GLY A 139 -4.35 -16.31 0.48
C GLY A 139 -5.74 -15.73 0.75
N ALA A 140 -5.84 -14.82 1.73
CA ALA A 140 -7.09 -14.13 2.04
C ALA A 140 -7.59 -13.31 0.84
N ILE A 141 -6.73 -12.51 0.20
CA ILE A 141 -7.10 -11.73 -0.99
C ILE A 141 -7.60 -12.64 -2.12
N GLY A 142 -6.90 -13.74 -2.41
CA GLY A 142 -7.33 -14.72 -3.41
C GLY A 142 -8.68 -15.36 -3.10
N TRP A 143 -8.89 -15.76 -1.84
CA TRP A 143 -10.16 -16.31 -1.39
C TRP A 143 -11.27 -15.26 -1.51
N ILE A 144 -11.10 -14.11 -0.86
CA ILE A 144 -12.11 -13.05 -0.77
C ILE A 144 -12.52 -12.53 -2.15
N ALA A 145 -11.55 -12.25 -3.03
CA ALA A 145 -11.85 -11.78 -4.37
C ALA A 145 -12.66 -12.81 -5.18
N SER A 146 -12.44 -14.10 -4.95
CA SER A 146 -13.13 -15.17 -5.70
C SER A 146 -14.44 -15.64 -5.06
N THR A 147 -14.67 -15.35 -3.78
CA THR A 147 -15.85 -15.83 -3.04
C THR A 147 -16.83 -14.73 -2.65
N ARG A 148 -16.36 -13.48 -2.52
CA ARG A 148 -17.12 -12.33 -2.01
C ARG A 148 -16.97 -11.08 -2.89
N PRO A 149 -17.30 -11.15 -4.20
CA PRO A 149 -17.07 -10.04 -5.12
C PRO A 149 -17.88 -8.76 -4.82
N HIS A 150 -18.97 -8.87 -4.03
CA HIS A 150 -19.82 -7.73 -3.68
C HIS A 150 -19.46 -7.07 -2.34
N ASP A 151 -18.68 -7.76 -1.50
CA ASP A 151 -18.19 -7.25 -0.21
C ASP A 151 -16.77 -7.75 0.08
N PRO A 152 -15.77 -7.35 -0.74
CA PRO A 152 -14.44 -7.92 -0.66
C PRO A 152 -13.61 -7.21 0.43
N VAL A 153 -13.91 -7.51 1.69
CA VAL A 153 -13.25 -6.94 2.87
C VAL A 153 -12.58 -7.99 3.75
N LEU A 154 -11.41 -7.63 4.29
CA LEU A 154 -10.83 -8.28 5.47
C LEU A 154 -11.55 -7.73 6.69
N ARG A 155 -12.24 -8.59 7.44
CA ARG A 155 -13.09 -8.15 8.56
C ARG A 155 -12.24 -7.96 9.82
N LYS A 156 -12.38 -6.79 10.44
CA LYS A 156 -11.72 -6.44 11.72
C LYS A 156 -10.23 -6.79 11.75
N ALA A 157 -9.50 -6.50 10.68
CA ALA A 157 -8.05 -6.70 10.67
C ALA A 157 -7.38 -5.68 11.60
N ARG A 158 -6.28 -6.07 12.27
CA ARG A 158 -5.46 -5.12 13.02
C ARG A 158 -4.71 -4.21 12.05
N VAL A 159 -5.00 -2.92 12.11
CA VAL A 159 -4.40 -1.88 11.27
C VAL A 159 -3.71 -0.83 12.12
N TYR A 160 -2.46 -0.55 11.80
CA TYR A 160 -1.72 0.60 12.27
C TYR A 160 -1.93 1.76 11.29
N VAL A 161 -2.70 2.77 11.69
CA VAL A 161 -3.08 3.91 10.86
C VAL A 161 -2.08 5.03 11.07
N GLY A 162 -1.24 5.25 10.06
CA GLY A 162 -0.28 6.34 10.01
C GLY A 162 -0.97 7.68 9.76
N PRO A 163 -0.54 8.74 10.47
CA PRO A 163 -1.07 10.07 10.26
C PRO A 163 -0.62 10.62 8.90
N VAL A 164 -1.47 11.42 8.26
CA VAL A 164 -1.21 12.00 6.94
C VAL A 164 -1.55 13.48 6.89
N LEU A 165 -0.90 14.20 5.99
CA LEU A 165 -1.17 15.56 5.57
C LEU A 165 -2.22 15.52 4.45
N PRO A 166 -3.52 15.75 4.72
CA PRO A 166 -4.57 15.54 3.72
C PRO A 166 -4.44 16.52 2.54
N GLY A 167 -3.91 17.73 2.80
CA GLY A 167 -3.62 18.74 1.78
C GLY A 167 -2.58 18.27 0.76
N ILE A 168 -1.58 17.49 1.17
CA ILE A 168 -0.60 16.92 0.25
C ILE A 168 -1.26 15.88 -0.64
N ILE A 169 -2.03 14.94 -0.06
CA ILE A 169 -2.76 13.93 -0.85
C ILE A 169 -3.67 14.61 -1.87
N ALA A 170 -4.47 15.60 -1.45
CA ALA A 170 -5.35 16.34 -2.35
C ALA A 170 -4.57 17.03 -3.48
N SER A 171 -3.41 17.62 -3.18
CA SER A 171 -2.56 18.28 -4.17
C SER A 171 -1.95 17.28 -5.16
N ILE A 172 -1.48 16.12 -4.70
CA ILE A 172 -0.98 15.05 -5.58
C ILE A 172 -2.09 14.57 -6.51
N LEU A 173 -3.28 14.29 -5.98
CA LEU A 173 -4.41 13.82 -6.76
C LEU A 173 -4.89 14.87 -7.78
N ALA A 174 -4.83 16.17 -7.45
CA ALA A 174 -5.15 17.25 -8.37
C ALA A 174 -4.18 17.37 -9.56
N LEU A 175 -2.93 16.88 -9.40
CA LEU A 175 -1.94 16.83 -10.47
C LEU A 175 -2.13 15.61 -11.40
N ARG A 176 -3.01 14.66 -11.04
CA ARG A 176 -3.26 13.45 -11.81
C ARG A 176 -4.10 13.76 -13.04
N SER A 177 -3.58 13.41 -14.22
CA SER A 177 -4.29 13.48 -15.49
C SER A 177 -3.84 12.36 -16.42
N PRO A 178 -4.61 12.03 -17.48
CA PRO A 178 -4.18 11.02 -18.45
C PRO A 178 -2.80 11.35 -19.04
N GLY A 179 -1.87 10.40 -18.98
CA GLY A 179 -0.50 10.57 -19.46
C GLY A 179 0.45 11.30 -18.48
N THR A 180 -0.01 11.62 -17.27
CA THR A 180 0.86 12.11 -16.20
C THR A 180 1.64 10.94 -15.59
N GLU A 181 2.96 11.04 -15.57
CA GLU A 181 3.84 10.16 -14.79
C GLU A 181 4.23 10.87 -13.49
N MET A 182 4.15 10.16 -12.36
CA MET A 182 4.56 10.68 -11.06
C MET A 182 5.69 9.83 -10.48
N ALA A 183 6.64 10.48 -9.82
CA ALA A 183 7.70 9.81 -9.10
C ALA A 183 7.99 10.54 -7.79
N CYS A 184 8.51 9.85 -6.78
CA CYS A 184 8.97 10.45 -5.54
C CYS A 184 10.43 10.18 -5.29
N ALA A 185 11.05 11.01 -4.44
CA ALA A 185 12.40 10.79 -3.95
C ALA A 185 12.50 11.36 -2.53
N ALA A 186 13.41 10.79 -1.73
CA ALA A 186 13.86 11.40 -0.49
C ALA A 186 15.31 11.83 -0.69
N GLY A 187 15.62 13.08 -0.36
CA GLY A 187 16.93 13.67 -0.60
C GLY A 187 17.42 14.46 0.59
N PHE A 188 18.71 14.42 0.86
CA PHE A 188 19.32 15.28 1.86
C PHE A 188 19.61 16.65 1.26
N THR A 189 19.06 17.69 1.85
CA THR A 189 19.30 19.09 1.49
C THR A 189 20.12 19.77 2.57
N GLY A 190 20.59 21.00 2.32
CA GLY A 190 21.24 21.82 3.35
C GLY A 190 20.37 22.12 4.58
N ARG A 191 19.07 21.77 4.55
CA ARG A 191 18.11 21.95 5.65
C ARG A 191 17.67 20.64 6.30
N GLY A 192 18.23 19.50 5.88
CA GLY A 192 17.84 18.16 6.32
C GLY A 192 17.21 17.33 5.20
N THR A 193 16.62 16.19 5.56
CA THR A 193 15.94 15.30 4.62
C THR A 193 14.63 15.92 4.16
N GLU A 194 14.43 16.02 2.84
CA GLU A 194 13.20 16.47 2.21
C GLU A 194 12.64 15.39 1.28
N THR A 195 11.31 15.30 1.21
CA THR A 195 10.63 14.43 0.24
C THR A 195 10.19 15.25 -0.96
N PHE A 196 10.38 14.70 -2.15
CA PHE A 196 10.09 15.33 -3.42
C PHE A 196 9.08 14.54 -4.22
N LEU A 197 8.24 15.25 -4.96
CA LEU A 197 7.36 14.72 -5.99
C LEU A 197 7.81 15.28 -7.35
N ARG A 198 8.00 14.41 -8.33
CA ARG A 198 8.19 14.78 -9.73
C ARG A 198 6.94 14.41 -10.51
N VAL A 199 6.48 15.34 -11.32
CA VAL A 199 5.33 15.18 -12.21
C VAL A 199 5.80 15.45 -13.64
N ARG A 200 5.60 14.49 -14.54
CA ARG A 200 5.89 14.61 -15.96
C ARG A 200 4.60 14.51 -16.77
N GLN A 201 4.40 15.44 -17.68
CA GLN A 201 3.31 15.46 -18.65
C GLN A 201 3.89 15.71 -20.04
N GLY A 202 4.09 14.65 -20.82
CA GLY A 202 4.82 14.73 -22.08
C GLY A 202 6.25 15.22 -21.87
N ARG A 203 6.58 16.41 -22.38
CA ARG A 203 7.91 17.04 -22.22
C ARG A 203 8.00 17.94 -20.99
N ASP A 204 6.87 18.31 -20.39
CA ASP A 204 6.84 19.19 -19.23
C ASP A 204 7.11 18.36 -17.98
N VAL A 205 8.17 18.72 -17.26
CA VAL A 205 8.52 18.11 -15.98
C VAL A 205 8.44 19.20 -14.92
N LYS A 206 7.90 18.88 -13.75
CA LYS A 206 7.88 19.74 -12.57
C LYS A 206 8.31 18.92 -11.37
N THR A 207 9.10 19.53 -10.50
CA THR A 207 9.50 18.93 -9.22
C THR A 207 8.91 19.78 -8.10
N TYR A 208 8.40 19.14 -7.06
CA TYR A 208 7.82 19.75 -5.87
C TYR A 208 8.53 19.19 -4.64
N ALA A 209 8.80 20.03 -3.66
CA ALA A 209 9.18 19.60 -2.32
C ALA A 209 7.93 19.58 -1.42
N VAL A 210 7.84 18.60 -0.53
CA VAL A 210 6.86 18.59 0.56
C VAL A 210 7.41 19.43 1.70
N ARG A 211 6.76 20.56 2.01
CA ARG A 211 7.15 21.44 3.12
C ARG A 211 5.91 21.99 3.81
N ASP A 212 5.90 21.97 5.14
CA ASP A 212 4.85 22.58 5.96
C ASP A 212 3.42 22.20 5.51
N GLY A 213 3.22 20.94 5.09
CA GLY A 213 1.91 20.46 4.63
C GLY A 213 1.52 20.87 3.21
N VAL A 214 2.40 21.50 2.43
CA VAL A 214 2.14 21.92 1.04
C VAL A 214 3.19 21.42 0.04
N LEU A 215 2.80 21.32 -1.24
CA LEU A 215 3.71 21.04 -2.35
C LEU A 215 4.27 22.36 -2.91
N GLU A 216 5.54 22.63 -2.64
CA GLU A 216 6.24 23.80 -3.17
C GLU A 216 7.01 23.44 -4.45
N GLN A 217 6.72 24.11 -5.57
CA GLN A 217 7.45 23.87 -6.81
C GLN A 217 8.93 24.28 -6.66
N ARG A 218 9.82 23.38 -7.07
CA ARG A 218 11.28 23.51 -7.01
C ARG A 218 11.89 23.54 -8.39
N PHE A 219 12.96 24.31 -8.50
CA PHE A 219 13.72 24.55 -9.72
C PHE A 219 15.20 24.32 -9.44
N ASP A 220 15.98 23.98 -10.47
CA ASP A 220 17.44 23.95 -10.33
C ASP A 220 17.96 25.35 -9.95
N TRP A 221 18.67 25.40 -8.82
CA TRP A 221 19.22 26.63 -8.26
C TRP A 221 20.49 27.09 -9.00
N ARG A 222 21.10 26.23 -9.82
CA ARG A 222 22.29 26.56 -10.64
C ARG A 222 21.97 27.49 -11.80
N GLU A 223 20.70 27.72 -12.11
CA GLU A 223 20.25 28.63 -13.16
C GLU A 223 19.77 29.96 -12.54
N SER A 224 20.61 30.99 -12.65
CA SER A 224 20.45 32.29 -11.96
C SER A 224 19.48 33.27 -12.62
N ASP A 225 18.86 32.93 -13.75
CA ASP A 225 18.11 33.88 -14.59
C ASP A 225 17.04 33.16 -15.46
N GLY A 226 15.80 33.68 -15.40
CA GLY A 226 14.87 33.78 -16.54
C GLY A 226 14.30 32.52 -17.20
N SER A 227 13.00 32.28 -17.03
CA SER A 227 12.08 31.57 -17.96
C SER A 227 12.38 30.13 -18.42
N GLN A 228 13.58 29.60 -18.20
CA GLN A 228 14.04 28.27 -18.63
C GLN A 228 14.49 27.39 -17.47
N ARG A 229 14.06 27.71 -16.24
CA ARG A 229 14.45 26.97 -15.04
C ARG A 229 14.07 25.50 -15.17
N ARG A 230 15.09 24.65 -15.30
CA ARG A 230 14.88 23.21 -15.37
C ARG A 230 14.38 22.68 -14.02
N PRO A 231 13.55 21.64 -14.03
CA PRO A 231 13.23 20.90 -12.82
C PRO A 231 14.50 20.32 -12.20
N ILE A 232 14.54 20.20 -10.87
CA ILE A 232 15.66 19.54 -10.20
C ILE A 232 15.80 18.12 -10.76
N ASP A 233 16.90 17.90 -11.49
CA ASP A 233 17.33 16.63 -12.08
C ASP A 233 18.68 16.18 -11.49
N HIS A 234 19.52 17.13 -11.06
CA HIS A 234 20.98 16.95 -10.96
C HIS A 234 21.54 16.79 -9.54
N GLU A 235 20.70 16.61 -8.52
CA GLU A 235 21.21 16.09 -7.25
C GLU A 235 21.47 14.59 -7.44
N GLY A 236 22.60 14.27 -8.06
CA GLY A 236 23.02 12.95 -8.57
C GLY A 236 23.15 11.83 -7.52
N ALA A 237 22.46 11.95 -6.38
CA ALA A 237 22.32 10.92 -5.36
C ALA A 237 20.84 10.54 -5.11
N TRP A 238 19.86 11.22 -5.72
CA TRP A 238 18.45 10.92 -5.46
C TRP A 238 17.98 9.76 -6.32
N HIS A 239 17.52 8.71 -5.66
CA HIS A 239 16.83 7.62 -6.33
C HIS A 239 15.34 7.98 -6.45
N TRP A 240 14.83 7.99 -7.69
CA TRP A 240 13.45 8.34 -7.98
C TRP A 240 12.60 7.08 -8.14
N TRP A 241 11.55 6.97 -7.34
CA TRP A 241 10.58 5.88 -7.37
C TRP A 241 9.35 6.29 -8.13
N THR A 242 8.98 5.53 -9.16
CA THR A 242 7.70 5.76 -9.85
C THR A 242 6.57 5.55 -8.86
N LEU A 243 5.68 6.53 -8.73
CA LEU A 243 4.51 6.47 -7.86
C LEU A 243 3.43 5.61 -8.54
N PRO A 244 3.12 4.42 -8.03
CA PRO A 244 2.24 3.47 -8.71
C PRO A 244 0.77 3.92 -8.69
N ASP A 245 0.03 3.66 -9.78
CA ASP A 245 -1.39 4.03 -9.89
C ASP A 245 -2.25 3.45 -8.76
N GLN A 246 -1.93 2.26 -8.27
CA GLN A 246 -2.64 1.65 -7.14
C GLN A 246 -2.50 2.43 -5.82
N VAL A 247 -1.36 3.08 -5.58
CA VAL A 247 -1.19 3.97 -4.41
C VAL A 247 -2.06 5.21 -4.59
N LEU A 248 -2.04 5.81 -5.78
CA LEU A 248 -2.90 6.96 -6.11
C LEU A 248 -4.39 6.62 -6.00
N ASN A 249 -4.79 5.43 -6.47
CA ASN A 249 -6.17 4.95 -6.36
C ASN A 249 -6.59 4.72 -4.91
N ALA A 250 -5.71 4.15 -4.09
CA ALA A 250 -5.98 3.93 -2.67
C ALA A 250 -6.10 5.26 -1.90
N TRP A 251 -5.27 6.26 -2.24
CA TRP A 251 -5.40 7.62 -1.70
C TRP A 251 -6.70 8.31 -2.14
N ALA A 252 -7.11 8.12 -3.39
CA ALA A 252 -8.37 8.68 -3.89
C ALA A 252 -9.61 8.05 -3.24
N ASP A 253 -9.53 6.78 -2.83
CA ASP A 253 -10.62 6.05 -2.17
C ASP A 253 -10.47 5.98 -0.63
N ALA A 254 -9.69 6.87 -0.02
CA ALA A 254 -9.39 6.84 1.43
C ALA A 254 -10.62 6.97 2.34
N GLY A 255 -11.79 7.36 1.81
CA GLY A 255 -13.01 7.55 2.59
C GLY A 255 -13.50 6.30 3.33
N TRP A 256 -13.06 5.09 2.96
CA TRP A 256 -13.35 3.88 3.73
C TRP A 256 -12.73 3.93 5.13
N LEU A 257 -11.50 4.45 5.23
CA LEU A 257 -10.74 4.51 6.48
C LEU A 257 -11.42 5.44 7.47
N ASP A 258 -11.79 6.65 7.03
CA ASP A 258 -12.49 7.61 7.86
C ASP A 258 -13.86 7.10 8.34
N ARG A 259 -14.58 6.35 7.48
CA ARG A 259 -15.86 5.73 7.88
C ARG A 259 -15.65 4.68 8.96
N GLN A 260 -14.63 3.84 8.82
CA GLN A 260 -14.30 2.81 9.81
C GLN A 260 -13.90 3.44 11.14
N ILE A 261 -12.98 4.41 11.13
CA ILE A 261 -12.52 5.10 12.35
C ILE A 261 -13.68 5.81 13.05
N ARG A 262 -14.53 6.54 12.31
CA ARG A 262 -15.71 7.21 12.90
C ARG A 262 -16.77 6.25 13.43
N SER A 263 -16.80 5.01 12.94
CA SER A 263 -17.74 3.98 13.41
C SER A 263 -17.25 3.24 14.66
N LEU A 264 -16.00 3.46 15.06
CA LEU A 264 -15.46 2.86 16.28
C LEU A 264 -16.19 3.43 17.50
N PRO A 265 -16.47 2.60 18.53
CA PRO A 265 -17.02 3.09 19.77
C PRO A 265 -16.05 4.13 20.35
N VAL A 266 -16.56 5.32 20.69
CA VAL A 266 -15.78 6.26 21.49
C VAL A 266 -15.51 5.58 22.83
N ALA A 267 -14.25 5.30 23.14
CA ALA A 267 -13.89 4.77 24.45
C ALA A 267 -14.46 5.74 25.51
N PRO A 268 -15.21 5.25 26.51
CA PRO A 268 -15.69 6.13 27.56
C PRO A 268 -14.48 6.81 28.19
N CYS A 269 -14.50 8.15 28.29
CA CYS A 269 -13.52 8.89 29.09
C CYS A 269 -13.48 8.22 30.46
N ALA A 270 -12.34 7.64 30.81
CA ALA A 270 -12.09 7.21 32.18
C ALA A 270 -12.26 8.45 33.07
N ALA A 271 -13.32 8.43 33.88
CA ALA A 271 -13.61 9.45 34.89
C ALA A 271 -12.70 9.26 36.11
#